data_AF-A0A7C5SL39-F1
#
_entry.id   AF-A0A7C5SL39-F1
#
_cell.length_a   1.000
_cell.length_b   1.000
_cell.length_c   1.000
_cell.angle_alpha   90.00
_cell.angle_beta   90.00
_cell.angle_gamma   90.00
#
_symmetry.space_group_name_H-M   'P 1'
#
loop_
_entity.id
_entity.type
_entity.pdbx_description
1 polymer ?
#
loop_
_entity_poly.entity_id
_entity_poly.type
_entity_poly.pdbx_seq_one_letter_code
_entity_poly.pdbx_strand_id
1 'polypeptide(L)'
;MSSMYEFVLKTTRVIDVGERNVVMATKDYGRGKPRFVINLPTTRNDLWQYFWEKKIPVKVFIEVPAEVLNYGKSGKERESEGS
;
A
#
# COMPACT_ATOMS: atom_id res chain seq x y z
N MET A 1 -1.39 0.80 -28.15
CA MET A 1 -0.66 0.16 -27.02
C MET A 1 -1.59 -0.49 -25.98
N SER A 2 -2.83 -0.90 -26.32
CA SER A 2 -3.81 -1.39 -25.34
C SER A 2 -3.85 -2.92 -25.18
N SER A 3 -3.33 -3.69 -26.14
CA SER A 3 -3.62 -5.13 -26.26
C SER A 3 -2.93 -6.00 -25.19
N MET A 4 -1.69 -5.67 -24.79
CA MET A 4 -0.96 -6.49 -23.81
C MET A 4 -1.53 -6.33 -22.40
N TYR A 5 -1.89 -5.11 -22.00
CA TYR A 5 -2.46 -4.83 -20.68
C TYR A 5 -3.89 -5.38 -20.54
N GLU A 6 -4.72 -5.29 -21.60
CA GLU A 6 -6.01 -5.98 -21.62
C GLU A 6 -5.86 -7.49 -21.48
N PHE A 7 -4.86 -8.08 -22.13
CA PHE A 7 -4.60 -9.51 -22.03
C PHE A 7 -4.20 -9.89 -20.61
N VAL A 8 -3.23 -9.18 -20.02
CA VAL A 8 -2.79 -9.39 -18.62
C VAL A 8 -3.95 -9.23 -17.64
N LEU A 9 -4.86 -8.27 -17.84
CA LEU A 9 -6.03 -8.11 -16.98
C LEU A 9 -7.06 -9.23 -17.12
N LYS A 10 -7.21 -9.76 -18.35
CA LYS A 10 -8.11 -10.89 -18.61
C LYS A 10 -7.53 -12.21 -18.09
N THR A 11 -6.22 -12.42 -18.18
CA THR A 11 -5.56 -13.65 -17.73
C THR A 11 -5.20 -13.63 -16.25
N THR A 12 -4.84 -12.47 -15.71
CA THR A 12 -4.21 -12.33 -14.40
C THR A 12 -4.96 -11.26 -13.61
N ARG A 13 -5.88 -11.70 -12.74
CA ARG A 13 -6.68 -10.81 -11.87
C ARG A 13 -5.88 -10.19 -10.72
N VAL A 14 -4.65 -10.65 -10.51
CA VAL A 14 -3.76 -10.22 -9.45
C VAL A 14 -2.47 -9.74 -10.07
N ILE A 15 -2.04 -8.57 -9.63
CA ILE A 15 -0.84 -7.89 -10.12
C ILE A 15 0.13 -7.85 -8.94
N ASP A 16 1.12 -8.72 -8.96
CA ASP A 16 2.16 -8.72 -7.94
C ASP A 16 3.05 -7.48 -8.12
N VAL A 17 3.13 -6.67 -7.07
CA VAL A 17 3.93 -5.44 -7.00
C VAL A 17 5.18 -5.62 -6.14
N GLY A 18 5.40 -6.81 -5.58
CA GLY A 18 6.50 -7.13 -4.66
C GLY A 18 6.45 -6.34 -3.36
N GLU A 19 7.55 -6.36 -2.63
CA GLU A 19 7.70 -5.62 -1.37
C GLU A 19 7.72 -4.11 -1.60
N ARG A 20 6.96 -3.39 -0.78
CA ARG A 20 6.87 -1.93 -0.83
C ARG A 20 6.98 -1.32 0.56
N ASN A 21 7.76 -0.24 0.63
CA ASN A 21 7.85 0.57 1.82
C ASN A 21 6.57 1.41 1.96
N VAL A 22 5.94 1.29 3.12
CA VAL A 22 4.79 2.12 3.51
C VAL A 22 5.34 3.33 4.28
N VAL A 23 5.08 4.53 3.77
CA VAL A 23 5.53 5.78 4.40
C VAL A 23 4.33 6.45 5.09
N MET A 24 4.53 6.95 6.31
CA MET A 24 3.53 7.78 6.97
C MET A 24 3.56 9.18 6.36
N ALA A 25 2.49 9.57 5.66
CA ALA A 25 2.45 10.83 4.92
C ALA A 25 2.16 12.04 5.82
N THR A 26 1.36 11.86 6.86
CA THR A 26 1.14 12.87 7.89
C THR A 26 0.62 12.22 9.17
N LYS A 27 1.09 12.71 10.33
CA LYS A 27 0.61 12.30 11.65
C LYS A 27 -0.75 12.92 12.01
N ASP A 28 -1.09 14.07 11.43
CA ASP A 28 -2.31 14.81 11.78
C ASP A 28 -2.98 15.45 10.57
N TYR A 29 -4.02 14.78 10.08
CA TYR A 29 -5.12 15.46 9.40
C TYR A 29 -6.33 15.29 10.33
N GLY A 30 -6.94 16.41 10.75
CA GLY A 30 -7.94 16.48 11.82
C GLY A 30 -8.90 15.28 11.92
N ARG A 31 -9.12 14.85 13.17
CA ARG A 31 -9.76 13.59 13.63
C ARG A 31 -8.87 12.34 13.69
N GLY A 32 -7.55 12.50 13.83
CA GLY A 32 -6.70 11.52 14.54
C GLY A 32 -6.52 10.15 13.86
N LYS A 33 -6.59 10.06 12.53
CA LYS A 33 -6.25 8.83 11.80
C LYS A 33 -4.97 9.02 10.98
N PRO A 34 -3.91 8.23 11.25
CA PRO A 34 -2.67 8.31 10.47
C PRO A 34 -2.95 7.96 9.01
N ARG A 35 -2.35 8.72 8.09
CA ARG A 35 -2.38 8.42 6.65
C ARG A 35 -1.07 7.77 6.24
N PHE A 36 -1.20 6.66 5.55
CA PHE A 36 -0.09 5.90 4.99
C PHE A 36 -0.13 5.99 3.46
N VAL A 37 1.04 6.09 2.85
CA VAL A 37 1.22 6.12 1.40
C VAL A 37 2.10 4.94 1.00
N ILE A 38 1.70 4.28 -0.08
CA ILE A 38 2.42 3.18 -0.70
C ILE A 38 2.78 3.62 -2.11
N ASN A 39 4.07 3.66 -2.40
CA ASN A 39 4.54 4.01 -3.73
C ASN A 39 4.44 2.78 -4.64
N LEU A 40 3.63 2.90 -5.70
CA LEU A 40 3.55 1.87 -6.72
C LEU A 40 4.80 1.92 -7.62
N PRO A 41 5.24 0.77 -8.17
CA PRO A 41 6.40 0.74 -9.07
C PRO A 41 6.13 1.52 -10.36
N THR A 42 7.12 2.33 -10.75
CA THR A 42 7.09 3.12 -11.99
C THR A 42 7.24 2.29 -13.26
N THR A 43 7.76 1.07 -13.14
CA THR A 43 7.88 0.09 -14.26
C THR A 43 6.53 -0.28 -14.89
N ARG A 44 5.42 0.09 -14.25
CA ARG A 44 4.05 -0.17 -14.72
C ARG A 44 3.22 1.12 -14.78
N ASN A 45 3.83 2.27 -15.04
CA ASN A 45 3.12 3.56 -15.14
C ASN A 45 1.96 3.52 -16.15
N ASP A 46 2.16 2.92 -17.32
CA ASP A 46 1.10 2.81 -18.34
C ASP A 46 -0.13 2.04 -17.83
N LEU A 47 0.10 1.01 -17.02
CA LEU A 47 -0.96 0.20 -16.40
C LEU A 47 -1.73 1.03 -15.36
N TRP A 48 -1.02 1.78 -14.52
CA TRP A 48 -1.65 2.66 -13.53
C TRP A 48 -2.48 3.76 -14.20
N GLN A 49 -1.94 4.35 -15.26
CA GLN A 49 -2.65 5.33 -16.08
C GLN A 49 -3.89 4.71 -16.72
N TYR A 50 -3.79 3.49 -17.26
CA TYR A 50 -4.93 2.77 -17.81
C TYR A 50 -6.05 2.55 -16.79
N PHE A 51 -5.74 2.11 -15.57
CA PHE A 51 -6.74 1.97 -14.51
C PHE A 51 -7.40 3.28 -14.14
N TRP A 52 -6.60 4.34 -14.04
CA TRP A 52 -7.08 5.68 -13.70
C TRP A 52 -8.04 6.24 -14.75
N GLU A 53 -7.65 6.16 -16.03
CA GLU A 53 -8.44 6.64 -17.17
C GLU A 53 -9.75 5.84 -17.32
N LYS A 54 -9.69 4.52 -17.15
CA LYS A 54 -10.85 3.63 -17.25
C LYS A 54 -11.69 3.58 -15.97
N LYS A 55 -11.31 4.30 -14.91
CA LYS A 55 -11.97 4.27 -13.59
C LYS A 55 -12.18 2.85 -13.06
N ILE A 56 -11.21 1.97 -13.32
CA ILE A 56 -11.29 0.57 -12.88
C ILE A 56 -11.05 0.52 -11.37
N PRO A 57 -11.97 -0.06 -10.57
CA PRO A 57 -11.75 -0.21 -9.14
C PRO A 57 -10.60 -1.20 -8.88
N VAL A 58 -9.62 -0.76 -8.10
CA VAL A 58 -8.45 -1.57 -7.72
C VAL A 58 -8.55 -1.94 -6.25
N LYS A 59 -8.43 -3.23 -5.94
CA LYS A 59 -8.33 -3.73 -4.57
C LYS A 59 -6.87 -4.03 -4.26
N VAL A 60 -6.36 -3.44 -3.18
CA VAL A 60 -4.97 -3.62 -2.74
C VAL A 60 -4.96 -4.56 -1.55
N PHE A 61 -4.09 -5.57 -1.61
CA PHE A 61 -3.81 -6.49 -0.51
C PHE A 61 -2.40 -6.22 -0.03
N ILE A 62 -2.23 -6.04 1.28
CA ILE A 62 -0.95 -5.77 1.91
C ILE A 62 -0.78 -6.82 2.99
N GLU A 63 0.31 -7.56 2.90
CA GLU A 63 0.75 -8.44 3.96
C GLU A 63 1.78 -7.70 4.80
N VAL A 64 1.56 -7.65 6.11
CA VAL A 64 2.50 -7.06 7.06
C VAL A 64 3.17 -8.22 7.79
N PRO A 65 4.51 -8.36 7.72
CA PRO A 65 5.22 -9.41 8.43
C PRO A 65 4.93 -9.36 9.93
N ALA A 66 4.69 -10.52 10.54
CA ALA A 66 4.29 -10.65 11.94
C ALA A 66 5.37 -10.09 12.90
N GLU A 67 6.63 -10.18 12.49
CA GLU A 67 7.80 -9.71 13.24
C GLU A 67 7.74 -8.20 13.49
N VAL A 68 7.19 -7.43 12.54
CA VAL A 68 7.08 -5.97 12.62
C VAL A 68 5.93 -5.54 13.54
N LEU A 69 4.86 -6.34 13.64
CA LEU A 69 3.72 -6.05 14.52
C LEU A 69 4.10 -6.12 16.01
N ASN A 70 5.09 -6.94 16.36
CA ASN A 70 5.54 -7.09 17.75
C ASN A 70 6.35 -5.89 18.26
N TYR A 71 7.08 -5.20 17.38
CA TYR A 71 7.85 -3.99 17.73
C TYR A 71 6.95 -2.83 18.23
N GLY A 72 5.72 -2.74 17.73
CA GLY A 72 4.76 -1.71 18.15
C GLY A 72 4.19 -1.91 19.56
N LYS A 73 4.25 -3.13 20.11
CA LYS A 73 3.77 -3.43 21.47
C LYS A 73 4.81 -3.10 22.54
N SER A 74 6.08 -3.40 22.29
CA SER A 74 7.18 -3.10 23.23
C SER A 74 7.44 -1.60 23.46
N GLY A 75 6.99 -0.74 22.54
CA GLY A 75 7.11 0.71 22.71
C GLY A 75 6.08 1.32 23.67
N LYS A 76 4.93 0.68 23.86
CA LYS A 76 3.87 1.18 24.77
C LYS A 76 4.10 0.85 26.24
N GLU A 77 4.84 -0.23 26.54
CA GLU A 77 5.09 -0.64 27.93
C GLU A 77 6.12 0.27 28.63
N ARG A 78 7.07 0.85 27.89
CA ARG A 78 8.11 1.72 28.46
C ARG A 78 7.64 3.13 28.87
N GLU A 79 6.47 3.58 28.42
CA GLU A 79 5.91 4.89 28.82
C GLU A 79 5.05 4.81 30.09
N SER A 80 4.61 3.61 30.50
CA SER A 80 3.78 3.40 31.69
C SER A 80 4.54 3.09 32.99
N GLU A 81 5.85 2.90 32.95
CA GLU A 81 6.69 2.67 34.15
C GLU A 81 7.40 3.94 34.67
N GLY A 82 7.14 5.10 34.05
CA GLY A 82 7.78 6.38 34.37
C GLY A 82 6.81 7.52 34.68
N SER A 83 5.78 7.29 35.49
CA SER A 83 4.91 8.33 36.06
C SER A 83 4.61 8.07 37.53
#